data_AF-A0A1W9Q636-F1
#
_entry.id   AF-A0A1W9Q636-F1
#
_cell.length_a   1.000
_cell.length_b   1.000
_cell.length_c   1.000
_cell.angle_alpha   90.00
_cell.angle_beta   90.00
_cell.angle_gamma   90.00
#
_symmetry.space_group_name_H-M   'P 1'
#
loop_
_entity.id
_entity.type
_entity.pdbx_description
1 polymer ?
#
loop_
_entity_poly.entity_id
_entity_poly.type
_entity_poly.pdbx_seq_one_letter_code
_entity_poly.pdbx_strand_id
1 'polypeptide(L)'
;MGKEAKGYIDRGELVPDSITIPMILDRLKADDCKNGWLLDGFPRNLTQARELDKALKKEGIAVDIVIDMVLPREIAKGRIMGRRLCVNDNNHPNNVNIEAIKPVDGKCRICGGELKTRSDDQDEAAIDQRHNIYYDTKTGTMAGMNYFKELSKKNNGIPKIIELDGRPGVKEVTAELLSKLEV
;
A
#
# COMPACT_ATOMS: atom_id res chain seq x y z
N MET A 1 6.75 -24.23 4.00
CA MET A 1 5.75 -23.13 4.00
C MET A 1 5.41 -22.65 2.59
N GLY A 2 6.37 -22.26 1.74
CA GLY A 2 6.07 -21.77 0.38
C GLY A 2 5.28 -22.74 -0.54
N LYS A 3 5.44 -24.06 -0.37
CA LYS A 3 4.66 -25.07 -1.12
C LYS A 3 3.19 -25.14 -0.72
N GLU A 4 2.88 -24.89 0.56
CA GLU A 4 1.49 -24.90 1.05
C GLU A 4 0.75 -23.64 0.58
N ALA A 5 1.39 -22.47 0.70
CA ALA A 5 0.85 -21.21 0.18
C ALA A 5 0.60 -21.26 -1.34
N LYS A 6 1.51 -21.87 -2.10
CA LYS A 6 1.34 -22.07 -3.55
C LYS A 6 0.06 -22.83 -3.88
N GLY A 7 -0.30 -23.84 -3.08
CA GLY A 7 -1.54 -24.60 -3.31
C GLY A 7 -2.81 -23.74 -3.23
N TYR A 8 -2.88 -22.79 -2.30
CA TYR A 8 -4.01 -21.85 -2.21
C TYR A 8 -4.01 -20.87 -3.38
N ILE A 9 -2.85 -20.31 -3.72
CA ILE A 9 -2.70 -19.36 -4.84
C ILE A 9 -3.09 -20.01 -6.17
N ASP A 10 -2.63 -21.24 -6.42
CA ASP A 10 -2.93 -22.00 -7.64
C ASP A 10 -4.45 -22.30 -7.77
N ARG A 11 -5.19 -22.32 -6.64
CA ARG A 11 -6.65 -22.44 -6.59
C ARG A 11 -7.40 -21.10 -6.60
N GLY A 12 -6.68 -19.97 -6.64
CA GLY A 12 -7.27 -18.63 -6.51
C GLY A 12 -7.79 -18.30 -5.11
N GLU A 13 -7.41 -19.08 -4.10
CA GLU A 13 -7.79 -18.88 -2.71
C GLU A 13 -6.81 -17.94 -1.99
N LEU A 14 -7.30 -17.21 -0.99
CA LEU A 14 -6.43 -16.46 -0.09
C LEU A 14 -5.67 -17.43 0.81
N VAL A 15 -4.35 -17.22 0.93
CA VAL A 15 -3.52 -17.97 1.88
C VAL A 15 -4.00 -17.63 3.30
N PRO A 16 -4.34 -18.65 4.12
CA PRO A 16 -4.80 -18.42 5.49
C PRO A 16 -3.80 -17.60 6.32
N ASP A 17 -4.30 -16.78 7.24
CA ASP A 17 -3.47 -15.96 8.13
C ASP A 17 -2.49 -16.80 8.97
N SER A 18 -2.91 -18.00 9.36
CA SER A 18 -2.11 -18.99 10.08
C SER A 18 -0.87 -19.47 9.31
N ILE A 19 -0.85 -19.32 7.98
CA ILE A 19 0.29 -19.63 7.11
C ILE A 19 1.05 -18.35 6.78
N THR A 20 0.34 -17.25 6.52
CA THR A 20 0.93 -15.97 6.09
C THR A 20 1.84 -15.36 7.15
N ILE A 21 1.45 -15.33 8.42
CA ILE A 21 2.28 -14.72 9.49
C ILE A 21 3.61 -15.47 9.67
N PRO A 22 3.63 -16.81 9.83
CA PRO A 22 4.90 -17.54 9.87
C PRO A 22 5.78 -17.30 8.64
N MET A 23 5.20 -17.23 7.43
CA MET A 23 5.97 -16.91 6.23
C MET A 23 6.62 -15.53 6.27
N ILE A 24 5.92 -14.52 6.82
CA ILE A 24 6.48 -13.19 7.04
C ILE A 24 7.63 -13.27 8.05
N LEU A 25 7.43 -13.94 9.20
CA LEU A 25 8.48 -14.06 10.23
C LEU A 25 9.74 -14.76 9.68
N ASP A 26 9.57 -15.87 8.96
CA ASP A 26 10.67 -16.59 8.33
C ASP A 26 11.43 -15.70 7.35
N ARG A 27 10.69 -14.88 6.58
CA ARG A 27 11.28 -13.92 5.63
C ARG A 27 12.05 -12.81 6.33
N LEU A 28 11.52 -12.26 7.42
CA LEU A 28 12.15 -11.18 8.18
C LEU A 28 13.40 -11.62 8.94
N LYS A 29 13.57 -12.93 9.17
CA LYS A 29 14.78 -13.51 9.81
C LYS A 29 15.92 -13.78 8.84
N ALA A 30 15.71 -13.61 7.53
CA ALA A 30 16.76 -13.79 6.54
C ALA A 30 17.86 -12.73 6.67
N ASP A 31 19.08 -13.07 6.25
CA ASP A 31 20.28 -12.22 6.44
C ASP A 31 20.16 -10.82 5.84
N ASP A 32 19.44 -10.68 4.73
CA ASP A 32 19.25 -9.40 4.04
C ASP A 32 18.27 -8.46 4.76
N CYS A 33 17.47 -8.96 5.70
CA CYS A 33 16.56 -8.17 6.53
C CYS A 33 17.19 -7.67 7.83
N LYS A 34 18.45 -8.04 8.14
CA LYS A 34 19.14 -7.65 9.38
C LYS A 34 19.32 -6.14 9.51
N ASN A 35 19.47 -5.43 8.40
CA ASN A 35 19.68 -3.98 8.37
C ASN A 35 18.36 -3.19 8.20
N GLY A 36 17.23 -3.86 8.33
CA GLY A 36 15.91 -3.28 8.15
C GLY A 36 15.10 -3.97 7.07
N TRP A 37 13.82 -3.64 7.05
CA TRP A 37 12.84 -4.22 6.15
C TRP A 37 11.68 -3.24 5.97
N LEU A 38 10.97 -3.39 4.85
CA LEU A 38 9.71 -2.70 4.60
C LEU A 38 8.68 -3.77 4.27
N LEU A 39 7.63 -3.86 5.08
CA LEU A 39 6.49 -4.73 4.81
C LEU A 39 5.42 -3.92 4.06
N ASP A 40 5.05 -4.38 2.87
CA ASP A 40 4.05 -3.75 2.01
C ASP A 40 2.91 -4.74 1.71
N GLY A 41 1.67 -4.24 1.77
CA GLY A 41 0.46 -5.00 1.43
C GLY A 41 -0.07 -5.94 2.52
N PHE A 42 0.56 -6.01 3.69
CA PHE A 42 0.11 -6.73 4.88
C PHE A 42 0.45 -5.92 6.15
N PRO A 43 -0.43 -5.84 7.15
CA PRO A 43 -1.74 -6.48 7.28
C PRO A 43 -2.84 -5.78 6.49
N ARG A 44 -3.92 -6.50 6.14
CA ARG A 44 -5.08 -5.99 5.39
C ARG A 44 -6.35 -5.85 6.23
N ASN A 45 -6.36 -6.35 7.45
CA ASN A 45 -7.48 -6.26 8.38
C ASN A 45 -6.99 -6.15 9.84
N LEU A 46 -7.90 -5.81 10.75
CA LEU A 46 -7.58 -5.63 12.17
C LEU A 46 -7.04 -6.90 12.85
N THR A 47 -7.58 -8.08 12.50
CA THR A 47 -7.14 -9.36 13.08
C THR A 47 -5.69 -9.64 12.71
N GLN A 48 -5.34 -9.49 11.43
CA GLN A 48 -3.98 -9.64 10.94
C GLN A 48 -3.01 -8.66 11.61
N ALA A 49 -3.43 -7.41 11.82
CA ALA A 49 -2.58 -6.42 12.48
C ALA A 49 -2.23 -6.81 13.93
N ARG A 50 -3.21 -7.31 14.69
CA ARG A 50 -3.00 -7.79 16.08
C ARG A 50 -2.12 -9.04 16.13
N GLU A 51 -2.37 -10.00 15.25
CA GLU A 51 -1.59 -11.24 15.23
C GLU A 51 -0.16 -10.99 14.74
N LEU A 52 0.04 -10.08 13.78
CA LEU A 52 1.38 -9.66 13.37
C LEU A 52 2.15 -8.99 14.51
N ASP A 53 1.55 -8.01 15.20
CA ASP A 53 2.18 -7.33 16.34
C ASP A 53 2.58 -8.34 17.44
N LYS A 54 1.67 -9.25 17.80
CA LYS A 54 1.93 -10.31 18.77
C LYS A 54 3.07 -11.23 18.34
N ALA A 55 3.09 -11.62 17.06
CA ALA A 55 4.11 -12.49 16.51
C ALA A 55 5.50 -11.82 16.48
N LEU A 56 5.57 -10.57 16.01
CA LEU A 56 6.81 -9.80 15.98
C LEU A 56 7.38 -9.60 17.39
N LYS A 57 6.54 -9.22 18.36
CA LYS A 57 6.94 -9.09 19.78
C LYS A 57 7.48 -10.38 20.36
N LYS A 58 6.86 -11.52 20.06
CA LYS A 58 7.34 -12.84 20.52
C LYS A 58 8.73 -13.17 20.00
N GLU A 59 9.04 -12.76 18.77
CA GLU A 59 10.33 -12.98 18.13
C GLU A 59 11.35 -11.85 18.42
N GLY A 60 10.98 -10.85 19.22
CA GLY A 60 11.84 -9.70 19.51
C GLY A 60 12.11 -8.80 18.31
N ILE A 61 11.26 -8.84 17.28
CA ILE A 61 11.37 -8.00 16.09
C ILE A 61 10.55 -6.72 16.36
N ALA A 62 11.23 -5.57 16.37
CA ALA A 62 10.58 -4.28 16.56
C ALA A 62 9.96 -3.77 15.24
N VAL A 63 8.84 -3.05 15.36
CA VAL A 63 8.34 -2.17 14.31
C VAL A 63 8.75 -0.77 14.71
N ASP A 64 9.62 -0.14 13.93
CA ASP A 64 10.09 1.22 14.23
C ASP A 64 9.09 2.27 13.75
N ILE A 65 8.55 2.07 12.55
CA ILE A 65 7.75 3.07 11.83
C ILE A 65 6.56 2.39 11.13
N VAL A 66 5.40 3.04 11.20
CA VAL A 66 4.25 2.73 10.34
C VAL A 66 3.90 3.96 9.53
N ILE A 67 3.87 3.82 8.20
CA ILE A 67 3.56 4.89 7.26
C ILE A 67 2.11 4.76 6.80
N ASP A 68 1.34 5.85 6.92
CA ASP A 68 -0.04 5.95 6.45
C ASP A 68 -0.14 6.96 5.31
N MET A 69 -0.41 6.47 4.11
CA MET A 69 -0.67 7.26 2.92
C MET A 69 -2.14 7.68 2.91
N VAL A 70 -2.42 8.90 3.38
CA VAL A 70 -3.78 9.41 3.52
C VAL A 70 -4.26 9.96 2.18
N LEU A 71 -5.28 9.31 1.61
CA LEU A 71 -5.96 9.78 0.42
C LEU A 71 -7.46 9.50 0.51
N PRO A 72 -8.34 10.47 0.26
CA PRO A 72 -9.78 10.22 0.20
C PRO A 72 -10.14 9.16 -0.84
N ARG A 73 -11.08 8.27 -0.51
CA ARG A 73 -11.53 7.16 -1.37
C ARG A 73 -11.85 7.60 -2.80
N GLU A 74 -12.60 8.69 -2.95
CA GLU A 74 -13.00 9.19 -4.27
C GLU A 74 -11.82 9.71 -5.08
N ILE A 75 -10.83 10.33 -4.42
CA ILE A 75 -9.59 10.76 -5.10
C ILE A 75 -8.77 9.53 -5.51
N ALA A 76 -8.66 8.52 -4.64
CA ALA A 76 -7.97 7.27 -4.97
C ALA A 76 -8.61 6.57 -6.19
N LYS A 77 -9.95 6.42 -6.18
CA LYS A 77 -10.72 5.84 -7.29
C LYS A 77 -10.54 6.65 -8.57
N GLY A 78 -10.69 7.97 -8.48
CA GLY A 78 -10.46 8.88 -9.60
C GLY A 78 -9.06 8.75 -10.19
N ARG A 79 -8.02 8.63 -9.35
CA ARG A 79 -6.63 8.43 -9.83
C ARG A 79 -6.43 7.10 -10.54
N ILE A 80 -7.04 6.02 -10.07
CA ILE A 80 -6.97 4.72 -10.77
C ILE A 80 -7.61 4.85 -12.15
N MET A 81 -8.88 5.28 -12.20
CA MET A 81 -9.65 5.38 -13.44
C MET A 81 -9.10 6.44 -14.42
N GLY A 82 -8.41 7.44 -13.88
CA GLY A 82 -7.81 8.53 -14.64
C GLY A 82 -6.53 8.15 -15.38
N ARG A 83 -5.92 6.99 -15.11
CA ARG A 83 -4.68 6.57 -15.77
C ARG A 83 -4.86 6.46 -17.28
N ARG A 84 -3.88 6.95 -18.02
CA ARG A 84 -3.77 6.81 -19.48
C ARG A 84 -2.40 6.25 -19.82
N LEU A 85 -2.35 5.25 -20.69
CA LEU A 85 -1.11 4.64 -21.17
C LEU A 85 -0.77 5.23 -22.53
N CYS A 86 0.47 5.71 -22.69
CA CYS A 86 0.97 6.10 -23.99
C CYS A 86 1.27 4.87 -24.84
N VAL A 87 0.82 4.88 -26.10
CA VAL A 87 1.05 3.77 -27.03
C VAL A 87 2.52 3.59 -27.41
N ASN A 88 3.33 4.64 -27.28
CA ASN A 88 4.76 4.62 -27.60
C ASN A 88 5.62 4.16 -26.42
N ASP A 89 5.24 4.52 -25.19
CA ASP A 89 5.95 4.11 -23.96
C ASP A 89 5.01 4.14 -22.74
N ASN A 90 4.72 2.98 -22.17
CA ASN A 90 3.87 2.86 -20.98
C ASN A 90 4.47 3.54 -19.74
N ASN A 91 5.78 3.85 -19.74
CA ASN A 91 6.45 4.56 -18.66
C ASN A 91 6.20 6.07 -18.69
N HIS A 92 5.57 6.62 -19.73
CA HIS A 92 5.17 8.03 -19.76
C HIS A 92 3.95 8.27 -18.86
N PRO A 93 4.10 8.88 -17.66
CA PRO A 93 2.98 9.08 -16.75
C PRO A 93 1.96 10.05 -17.33
N ASN A 94 0.73 9.56 -17.47
CA ASN A 94 -0.41 10.36 -17.90
C ASN A 94 -1.62 10.01 -17.04
N ASN A 95 -2.25 11.01 -16.43
CA ASN A 95 -3.45 10.81 -15.64
C ASN A 95 -4.37 12.04 -15.72
N VAL A 96 -5.61 11.86 -16.16
CA VAL A 96 -6.55 12.98 -16.34
C VAL A 96 -6.99 13.63 -15.03
N ASN A 97 -6.82 12.92 -13.91
CA ASN A 97 -7.22 13.34 -12.56
C ASN A 97 -6.03 13.73 -11.66
N ILE A 98 -4.82 13.87 -12.24
CA ILE A 98 -3.64 14.39 -11.54
C ILE A 98 -3.05 15.52 -12.39
N GLU A 99 -3.24 16.76 -11.93
CA GLU A 99 -2.92 17.96 -12.72
C GLU A 99 -1.46 17.98 -13.18
N ALA A 100 -0.50 17.64 -12.30
CA ALA A 100 0.92 17.64 -12.62
C ALA A 100 1.32 16.71 -13.79
N ILE A 101 0.51 15.67 -14.07
CA ILE A 101 0.75 14.69 -15.14
C ILE A 101 -0.44 14.54 -16.08
N LYS A 102 -1.25 15.59 -16.20
CA LYS A 102 -2.41 15.59 -17.10
C LYS A 102 -1.96 15.52 -18.57
N PRO A 103 -2.64 14.73 -19.42
CA PRO A 103 -2.47 14.78 -20.87
C PRO A 103 -2.66 16.18 -21.45
N VAL A 104 -1.99 16.47 -22.56
CA VAL A 104 -2.13 17.73 -23.31
C VAL A 104 -2.90 17.43 -24.60
N ASP A 105 -4.03 18.10 -24.82
CA ASP A 105 -4.90 17.92 -25.99
C ASP A 105 -5.27 16.46 -26.29
N GLY A 106 -5.51 15.68 -25.22
CA GLY A 106 -5.85 14.25 -25.32
C GLY A 106 -4.68 13.34 -25.69
N LYS A 107 -3.46 13.87 -25.79
CA LYS A 107 -2.23 13.17 -26.16
C LYS A 107 -1.26 13.04 -25.00
N CYS A 108 -0.31 12.12 -25.14
CA CYS A 108 0.77 11.92 -24.19
C CYS A 108 1.52 13.23 -23.97
N ARG A 109 1.57 13.69 -22.71
CA ARG A 109 2.23 14.94 -22.33
C ARG A 109 3.75 14.96 -22.54
N ILE A 110 4.38 13.81 -22.84
CA ILE A 110 5.84 13.68 -23.01
C ILE A 110 6.22 13.60 -24.49
N CYS A 111 5.49 12.82 -25.29
CA CYS A 111 5.88 12.55 -26.69
C CYS A 111 4.79 12.86 -27.73
N GLY A 112 3.61 13.33 -27.31
CA GLY A 112 2.48 13.60 -28.22
C GLY A 112 1.81 12.36 -28.82
N GLY A 113 2.22 11.15 -28.43
CA GLY A 113 1.59 9.90 -28.85
C GLY A 113 0.16 9.73 -28.34
N GLU A 114 -0.58 8.82 -28.97
CA GLU A 114 -1.94 8.47 -28.55
C GLU A 114 -1.97 7.84 -27.15
N LEU A 115 -3.14 7.93 -26.52
CA LEU A 115 -3.39 7.44 -25.17
C LEU A 115 -4.51 6.40 -25.19
N LYS A 116 -4.32 5.32 -24.43
CA LYS A 116 -5.34 4.29 -24.17
C LYS A 116 -5.58 4.10 -22.67
N THR A 117 -6.70 3.47 -22.32
CA THR A 117 -7.00 3.03 -20.95
C THR A 117 -6.57 1.57 -20.75
N ARG A 118 -6.52 1.13 -19.48
CA ARG A 118 -6.46 -0.29 -19.13
C ARG A 118 -7.83 -0.74 -18.66
N SER A 119 -8.26 -1.94 -19.04
CA SER A 119 -9.59 -2.45 -18.68
C SER A 119 -9.78 -2.58 -17.17
N ASP A 120 -8.75 -3.02 -16.44
CA ASP A 120 -8.79 -3.18 -14.99
C ASP A 120 -8.85 -1.83 -14.23
N ASP A 121 -8.30 -0.77 -14.82
CA ASP A 121 -8.42 0.58 -14.28
C ASP A 121 -9.84 1.17 -14.50
N GLN A 122 -10.67 0.56 -15.35
CA GLN A 122 -12.06 0.99 -15.60
C GLN A 122 -13.10 0.09 -14.90
N ASP A 123 -12.66 -0.99 -14.23
CA ASP A 123 -13.54 -1.88 -13.47
C ASP A 123 -13.85 -1.26 -12.11
N GLU A 124 -14.90 -0.45 -12.07
CA GLU A 124 -15.35 0.20 -10.84
C GLU A 124 -15.69 -0.79 -9.72
N ALA A 125 -16.29 -1.93 -10.07
CA ALA A 125 -16.70 -2.93 -9.07
C ALA A 125 -15.48 -3.55 -8.38
N ALA A 126 -14.45 -3.92 -9.14
CA ALA A 126 -13.21 -4.45 -8.58
C ALA A 126 -12.42 -3.40 -7.78
N ILE A 127 -12.45 -2.13 -8.20
CA ILE A 127 -11.88 -1.02 -7.42
C ILE A 127 -12.62 -0.83 -6.10
N ASP A 128 -13.95 -0.77 -6.15
CA ASP A 128 -14.79 -0.57 -4.97
C ASP A 128 -14.72 -1.74 -4.00
N GLN A 129 -14.61 -2.99 -4.47
CA GLN A 129 -14.38 -4.14 -3.60
C GLN A 129 -13.09 -3.99 -2.80
N ARG A 130 -11.99 -3.56 -3.42
CA ARG A 130 -10.71 -3.32 -2.74
C ARG A 130 -10.81 -2.13 -1.78
N HIS A 131 -11.45 -1.03 -2.20
CA HIS A 131 -11.64 0.16 -1.36
C HIS A 131 -12.56 -0.11 -0.16
N ASN A 132 -13.57 -0.97 -0.30
CA ASN A 132 -14.44 -1.35 0.82
C ASN A 132 -13.63 -2.02 1.94
N ILE A 133 -12.66 -2.86 1.59
CA ILE A 133 -11.75 -3.48 2.56
C ILE A 133 -10.77 -2.46 3.11
N TYR A 134 -10.18 -1.63 2.25
CA TYR A 134 -9.18 -0.66 2.68
C TYR A 134 -9.77 0.35 3.66
N TYR A 135 -10.82 1.06 3.25
CA TYR A 135 -11.43 2.17 3.98
C TYR A 135 -12.37 1.75 5.11
N ASP A 136 -12.60 0.46 5.35
CA ASP A 136 -13.34 0.00 6.52
C ASP A 136 -12.54 0.24 7.81
N THR A 137 -13.07 1.13 8.64
CA THR A 137 -12.48 1.54 9.92
C THR A 137 -12.84 0.61 11.08
N LYS A 138 -13.72 -0.37 10.88
CA LYS A 138 -14.13 -1.33 11.91
C LYS A 138 -13.32 -2.63 11.85
N THR A 139 -13.17 -3.20 10.66
CA THR A 139 -12.51 -4.52 10.50
C THR A 139 -11.42 -4.54 9.44
N GLY A 140 -11.46 -3.63 8.46
CA GLY A 140 -10.56 -3.57 7.32
C GLY A 140 -9.18 -2.98 7.58
N THR A 141 -8.53 -2.50 6.52
CA THR A 141 -7.13 -2.05 6.56
C THR A 141 -6.98 -0.80 7.43
N MET A 142 -7.88 0.18 7.30
CA MET A 142 -7.88 1.36 8.17
C MET A 142 -8.11 1.00 9.65
N ALA A 143 -8.87 -0.05 9.96
CA ALA A 143 -8.99 -0.55 11.33
C ALA A 143 -7.64 -1.08 11.87
N GLY A 144 -6.89 -1.82 11.04
CA GLY A 144 -5.53 -2.26 11.34
C GLY A 144 -4.54 -1.11 11.51
N MET A 145 -4.62 -0.08 10.65
CA MET A 145 -3.81 1.14 10.79
C MET A 145 -4.13 1.88 12.09
N ASN A 146 -5.41 2.04 12.42
CA ASN A 146 -5.85 2.65 13.68
C ASN A 146 -5.34 1.88 14.90
N TYR A 147 -5.25 0.55 14.82
CA TYR A 147 -4.64 -0.25 15.88
C TYR A 147 -3.16 0.14 16.13
N PHE A 148 -2.34 0.32 15.09
CA PHE A 148 -0.96 0.77 15.24
C PHE A 148 -0.87 2.21 15.76
N LYS A 149 -1.77 3.10 15.33
CA LYS A 149 -1.86 4.48 15.89
C LYS A 149 -2.14 4.47 17.38
N GLU A 150 -3.06 3.63 17.84
CA GLU A 150 -3.37 3.48 19.27
C GLU A 150 -2.25 2.79 20.05
N LEU A 151 -1.58 1.80 19.45
CA LEU A 151 -0.40 1.17 20.04
C LEU A 151 0.71 2.19 20.26
N SER A 152 1.01 3.01 19.25
CA SER A 152 2.00 4.09 19.33
C SER A 152 1.72 5.03 20.50
N LYS A 153 0.49 5.54 20.62
CA LYS A 153 0.07 6.42 21.73
C LYS A 153 0.28 5.76 23.10
N LYS A 154 -0.04 4.47 23.23
CA LYS A 154 0.09 3.71 24.49
C LYS A 154 1.53 3.37 24.85
N ASN A 155 2.42 3.37 23.85
CA ASN A 155 3.81 2.95 23.98
C ASN A 155 4.75 4.11 23.66
N ASN A 156 4.44 5.29 24.20
CA ASN A 156 5.27 6.50 24.15
C ASN A 156 5.76 6.88 22.73
N GLY A 157 4.91 6.68 21.73
CA GLY A 157 5.20 7.01 20.33
C GLY A 157 5.85 5.89 19.52
N ILE A 158 5.86 4.64 20.01
CA ILE A 158 6.51 3.49 19.34
C ILE A 158 5.46 2.43 18.93
N PRO A 159 5.31 2.08 17.64
CA PRO A 159 6.06 2.59 16.49
C PRO A 159 5.76 4.06 16.19
N LYS A 160 6.71 4.78 15.60
CA LYS A 160 6.48 6.15 15.08
C LYS A 160 5.44 6.07 13.95
N ILE A 161 4.40 6.89 14.03
CA ILE A 161 3.41 6.98 12.96
C ILE A 161 3.78 8.15 12.05
N ILE A 162 3.95 7.87 10.77
CA ILE A 162 4.17 8.88 9.74
C ILE A 162 2.94 8.91 8.84
N GLU A 163 2.12 9.95 8.99
CA GLU A 163 1.03 10.23 8.05
C GLU A 163 1.55 11.13 6.92
N LEU A 164 1.22 10.78 5.69
CA LEU A 164 1.56 11.54 4.49
C LEU A 164 0.29 11.87 3.71
N ASP A 165 0.17 13.11 3.26
CA ASP A 165 -0.88 13.46 2.31
C ASP A 165 -0.55 12.85 0.94
N GLY A 166 -1.40 11.97 0.43
CA GLY A 166 -1.21 11.34 -0.88
C GLY A 166 -1.56 12.25 -2.07
N ARG A 167 -2.09 13.47 -1.85
CA ARG A 167 -2.54 14.38 -2.92
C ARG A 167 -1.42 15.04 -3.74
N PRO A 168 -0.27 15.44 -3.17
CA PRO A 168 0.82 16.03 -3.94
C PRO A 168 1.43 15.05 -4.97
N GLY A 169 2.38 15.57 -5.76
CA GLY A 169 3.17 14.75 -6.68
C GLY A 169 4.16 13.84 -5.94
N VAL A 170 4.71 12.87 -6.66
CA VAL A 170 5.63 11.88 -6.08
C VAL A 170 6.85 12.54 -5.44
N LYS A 171 7.38 13.61 -6.04
CA LYS A 171 8.56 14.32 -5.53
C LYS A 171 8.28 14.99 -4.19
N GLU A 172 7.12 15.63 -4.08
CA GLU A 172 6.68 16.33 -2.88
C GLU A 172 6.42 15.35 -1.73
N VAL A 173 5.69 14.25 -2.00
CA VAL A 173 5.45 13.20 -1.01
C VAL A 173 6.75 12.53 -0.56
N THR A 174 7.69 12.30 -1.49
CA THR A 174 9.01 11.74 -1.18
C THR A 174 9.80 12.68 -0.27
N ALA A 175 9.84 13.98 -0.59
CA ALA A 175 10.54 14.97 0.24
C ALA A 175 9.93 15.04 1.65
N GLU A 176 8.60 15.04 1.76
CA GLU A 176 7.90 15.01 3.04
C GLU A 176 8.24 13.75 3.86
N LEU A 177 8.17 12.56 3.25
CA LEU A 177 8.54 11.32 3.90
C LEU A 177 9.98 11.35 4.41
N LEU A 178 10.95 11.71 3.55
CA LEU A 178 12.36 11.76 3.93
C LEU A 178 12.60 12.72 5.10
N SER A 179 11.96 13.89 5.11
CA SER A 179 12.05 14.83 6.22
C SER A 179 11.51 14.29 7.55
N LYS A 180 10.55 13.35 7.51
CA LYS A 180 9.94 12.73 8.70
C LYS A 180 10.69 11.48 9.17
N LEU A 181 11.51 10.87 8.31
CA LEU A 181 12.29 9.67 8.61
C LEU A 181 13.57 9.92 9.43
N GLU A 182 13.99 11.17 9.61
CA GLU A 182 15.24 11.52 10.33
C GLU A 182 16.46 10.77 9.74
N VAL A 183 16.65 10.90 8.41
CA VAL A 183 17.90 10.51 7.72
C VAL A 183 18.79 11.73 7.55
#